data_AF-A0A960MKA3-F1
#
_entry.id   AF-A0A960MKA3-F1
#
_cell.length_a   1.000
_cell.length_b   1.000
_cell.length_c   1.000
_cell.angle_alpha   90.00
_cell.angle_beta   90.00
_cell.angle_gamma   90.00
#
_symmetry.space_group_name_H-M   'P 1'
#
loop_
_entity.id
_entity.type
_entity.pdbx_description
1 polymer ?
#
loop_
_entity_poly.entity_id
_entity_poly.type
_entity_poly.pdbx_seq_one_letter_code
_entity_poly.pdbx_strand_id
1 'polypeptide(L)'
;APKNFPKEKLEQIYLSIQIAFWLARPTSLYELSLEIPKDYKERFKLLENAFLSLIALGYPRLVDFILNIKFKNESDPEFLLLKNRFEILMSDSPLTDKLDLLIANAPLKYLIPLLKKGLTIKEAPKLIPYLDKGDFRNCIKIWTFLLAGKNGEAHRLLELEDWSNTSHPSHMLQGCYLAATRGEQAALEHFESFIETPFPKTPTLLGHFLQGNIDLKSTWFKEAFFWEKIELYRQLALYYHCLKKPRKAAEYEKMLEKEFSKSQIPLNFI
;
A
#
# COMPACT_ATOMS: atom_id res chain seq x y z
N ALA A 1 18.88 35.09 1.59
CA ALA A 1 19.14 34.18 0.45
C ALA A 1 19.05 32.75 0.96
N PRO A 2 18.35 31.84 0.26
CA PRO A 2 18.31 30.43 0.65
C PRO A 2 19.75 29.90 0.69
N LYS A 3 20.14 29.24 1.78
CA LYS A 3 21.44 28.57 1.84
C LYS A 3 21.39 27.42 0.84
N ASN A 4 22.38 27.34 -0.07
CA ASN A 4 22.54 26.18 -0.93
C ASN A 4 22.81 24.96 -0.03
N PHE A 5 21.75 24.21 0.27
CA PHE A 5 21.89 22.89 0.88
C PHE A 5 22.62 22.00 -0.13
N PRO A 6 23.69 21.29 0.27
CA PRO A 6 24.39 20.40 -0.65
C PRO A 6 23.41 19.37 -1.20
N LYS A 7 23.38 19.22 -2.53
CA LYS A 7 22.51 18.27 -3.24
C LYS A 7 22.60 16.85 -2.64
N GLU A 8 23.79 16.44 -2.24
CA GLU A 8 24.10 15.16 -1.60
C GLU A 8 23.30 14.93 -0.30
N LYS A 9 23.18 15.95 0.55
CA LYS A 9 22.44 15.83 1.82
C LYS A 9 20.93 15.66 1.61
N LEU A 10 20.41 16.10 0.46
CA LEU A 10 19.00 15.99 0.11
C LEU A 10 18.66 14.61 -0.45
N GLU A 11 19.50 14.09 -1.33
CA GLU A 11 19.44 12.70 -1.79
C GLU A 11 19.52 11.74 -0.59
N GLN A 12 20.34 12.08 0.40
CA GLN A 12 20.41 11.36 1.66
C GLN A 12 19.09 11.38 2.45
N ILE A 13 18.43 12.54 2.64
CA ILE A 13 17.13 12.60 3.35
C ILE A 13 16.06 11.80 2.61
N TYR A 14 16.00 11.92 1.28
CA TYR A 14 15.05 11.17 0.47
C TYR A 14 15.26 9.66 0.61
N LEU A 15 16.51 9.21 0.51
CA LEU A 15 16.88 7.81 0.72
C LEU A 15 16.57 7.35 2.15
N SER A 16 16.84 8.17 3.16
CA SER A 16 16.53 7.87 4.56
C SER A 16 15.03 7.69 4.78
N ILE A 17 14.17 8.51 4.16
CA ILE A 17 12.72 8.33 4.21
C ILE A 17 12.32 6.98 3.60
N GLN A 18 12.89 6.62 2.44
CA GLN A 18 12.60 5.34 1.80
C GLN A 18 13.05 4.14 2.66
N ILE A 19 14.27 4.20 3.20
CA ILE A 19 14.80 3.15 4.09
C ILE A 19 13.92 3.02 5.33
N ALA A 20 13.56 4.14 5.96
CA ALA A 20 12.70 4.14 7.14
C ALA A 20 11.31 3.56 6.83
N PHE A 21 10.75 3.84 5.65
CA PHE A 21 9.52 3.20 5.18
C PHE A 21 9.67 1.68 5.03
N TRP A 22 10.68 1.22 4.30
CA TRP A 22 10.89 -0.21 4.03
C TRP A 22 11.20 -1.02 5.29
N LEU A 23 11.92 -0.42 6.24
CA LEU A 23 12.20 -1.01 7.56
C LEU A 23 11.07 -0.84 8.57
N ALA A 24 9.94 -0.22 8.17
CA ALA A 24 8.81 0.12 9.05
C ALA A 24 9.27 0.81 10.35
N ARG A 25 10.07 1.88 10.21
CA ARG A 25 10.59 2.71 11.31
C ARG A 25 9.86 4.07 11.37
N PRO A 26 8.63 4.11 11.91
CA PRO A 26 7.84 5.34 12.04
C PRO A 26 8.51 6.41 12.91
N THR A 27 9.28 6.03 13.94
CA THR A 27 10.03 6.99 14.77
C THR A 27 11.09 7.74 13.95
N SER A 28 11.81 7.02 13.09
CA SER A 28 12.78 7.62 12.17
C SER A 28 12.09 8.52 11.13
N LEU A 29 10.92 8.14 10.62
CA LEU A 29 10.13 9.03 9.73
C LEU A 29 9.70 10.32 10.44
N TYR A 30 9.32 10.23 11.72
CA TYR A 30 9.01 11.38 12.55
C TYR A 30 10.24 12.29 12.74
N GLU A 31 11.39 11.74 13.16
CA GLU A 31 12.64 12.48 13.34
C GLU A 31 13.06 13.16 12.04
N LEU A 32 13.10 12.41 10.94
CA LEU A 32 13.42 12.94 9.61
C LEU A 32 12.50 14.10 9.22
N SER A 33 11.20 14.04 9.55
CA SER A 33 10.26 15.14 9.25
C SER A 33 10.59 16.44 10.00
N LEU A 34 11.20 16.35 11.18
CA LEU A 34 11.62 17.51 11.97
C LEU A 34 12.97 18.08 11.53
N GLU A 35 13.82 17.23 10.94
CA GLU A 35 15.16 17.62 10.46
C GLU A 35 15.14 18.31 9.09
N ILE A 36 14.01 18.31 8.37
CA ILE A 36 13.90 18.95 7.05
C ILE A 36 14.08 20.48 7.23
N PRO A 37 15.09 21.09 6.57
CA PRO A 37 15.37 22.52 6.72
C PRO A 37 14.21 23.41 6.25
N LYS A 38 13.91 24.46 7.02
CA LYS A 38 12.81 25.38 6.73
C LYS A 38 12.99 26.17 5.43
N ASP A 39 14.22 26.49 5.08
CA ASP A 39 14.61 27.30 3.92
C ASP A 39 14.81 26.48 2.63
N TYR A 40 14.49 25.18 2.66
CA TYR A 40 14.67 24.30 1.53
C TYR A 40 13.50 24.35 0.53
N LYS A 41 13.82 24.49 -0.76
CA LYS A 41 12.84 24.66 -1.86
C LYS A 41 11.85 23.50 -1.98
N GLU A 42 12.28 22.25 -1.77
CA GLU A 42 11.37 21.09 -1.84
C GLU A 42 10.99 20.53 -0.46
N ARG A 43 11.03 21.37 0.59
CA ARG A 43 10.71 20.95 1.97
C ARG A 43 9.37 20.22 2.05
N PHE A 44 8.33 20.78 1.44
CA PHE A 44 6.97 20.22 1.55
C PHE A 44 6.82 18.90 0.80
N LYS A 45 7.54 18.70 -0.30
CA LYS A 45 7.61 17.41 -1.01
C LYS A 45 8.27 16.32 -0.16
N LEU A 46 9.32 16.66 0.60
CA LEU A 46 9.95 15.71 1.54
C LEU A 46 9.03 15.39 2.72
N LEU A 47 8.38 16.40 3.31
CA LEU A 47 7.37 16.21 4.36
C LEU A 47 6.21 15.33 3.88
N GLU A 48 5.71 15.61 2.69
CA GLU A 48 4.65 14.84 2.04
C GLU A 48 5.04 13.37 1.86
N ASN A 49 6.26 13.08 1.42
CA ASN A 49 6.74 11.70 1.29
C ASN A 49 6.85 11.00 2.66
N ALA A 50 7.34 11.70 3.68
CA ALA A 50 7.41 11.16 5.05
C ALA A 50 6.00 10.88 5.60
N PHE A 51 5.07 11.79 5.41
CA PHE A 51 3.69 11.65 5.88
C PHE A 51 2.92 10.56 5.10
N LEU A 52 3.06 10.48 3.76
CA LEU A 52 2.48 9.39 2.97
C LEU A 52 3.06 8.03 3.40
N SER A 53 4.35 7.97 3.74
CA SER A 53 4.98 6.77 4.29
C SER A 53 4.37 6.37 5.64
N LEU A 54 4.17 7.33 6.54
CA LEU A 54 3.51 7.10 7.82
C LEU A 54 2.05 6.64 7.64
N ILE A 55 1.29 7.25 6.73
CA ILE A 55 -0.07 6.81 6.40
C ILE A 55 -0.08 5.38 5.85
N ALA A 56 0.83 5.06 4.92
CA ALA A 56 0.93 3.73 4.33
C ALA A 56 1.32 2.64 5.34
N LEU A 57 2.11 3.01 6.36
CA LEU A 57 2.46 2.14 7.48
C LEU A 57 1.39 2.07 8.58
N GLY A 58 0.30 2.86 8.45
CA GLY A 58 -0.83 2.83 9.37
C GLY A 58 -0.70 3.77 10.58
N TYR A 59 0.06 4.86 10.50
CA TYR A 59 0.25 5.84 11.58
C TYR A 59 -0.40 7.22 11.31
N PRO A 60 -1.71 7.31 11.03
CA PRO A 60 -2.36 8.60 10.79
C PRO A 60 -2.33 9.51 12.02
N ARG A 61 -2.44 8.97 13.23
CA ARG A 61 -2.37 9.77 14.47
C ARG A 61 -1.03 10.46 14.66
N LEU A 62 0.07 9.85 14.22
CA LEU A 62 1.39 10.46 14.28
C LEU A 62 1.50 11.62 13.28
N VAL A 63 0.96 11.45 12.07
CA VAL A 63 0.89 12.54 11.08
C VAL A 63 0.06 13.70 11.62
N ASP A 64 -1.11 13.42 12.20
CA ASP A 64 -1.97 14.42 12.83
C ASP A 64 -1.24 15.20 13.94
N PHE A 65 -0.55 14.48 14.84
CA PHE A 65 0.28 15.09 15.87
C PHE A 65 1.37 16.00 15.28
N ILE A 66 2.10 15.54 14.26
CA ILE A 66 3.16 16.34 13.63
C ILE A 66 2.57 17.63 13.04
N LEU A 67 1.49 17.52 12.27
CA LEU A 67 0.83 18.66 11.62
C LEU A 67 0.28 19.67 12.63
N ASN A 68 -0.40 19.19 13.68
CA ASN A 68 -1.16 20.04 14.61
C ASN A 68 -0.37 20.50 15.83
N ILE A 69 0.75 19.85 16.16
CA ILE A 69 1.58 20.22 17.31
C ILE A 69 2.92 20.81 16.85
N LYS A 70 3.65 20.12 15.97
CA LYS A 70 5.00 20.54 15.55
C LYS A 70 4.96 21.64 14.50
N PHE A 71 4.02 21.55 13.56
CA PHE A 71 3.84 22.55 12.49
C PHE A 71 2.63 23.46 12.72
N LYS A 72 2.15 23.59 13.96
CA LYS A 72 0.95 24.37 14.31
C LYS A 72 0.98 25.84 13.86
N ASN A 73 2.17 26.43 13.81
CA ASN A 73 2.40 27.84 13.47
C ASN A 73 2.86 28.03 12.00
N GLU A 74 2.90 26.96 11.20
CA GLU A 74 3.29 27.05 9.80
C GLU A 74 2.13 27.64 8.98
N SER A 75 2.41 28.72 8.27
CA SER A 75 1.40 29.51 7.54
C SER A 75 1.68 29.57 6.03
N ASP A 76 2.73 28.89 5.58
CA ASP A 76 3.05 28.78 4.16
C ASP A 76 1.86 28.17 3.38
N PRO A 77 1.40 28.80 2.28
CA PRO A 77 0.26 28.31 1.50
C PRO A 77 0.42 26.87 0.97
N GLU A 78 1.63 26.47 0.57
CA GLU A 78 1.92 25.11 0.11
C GLU A 78 1.79 24.11 1.27
N PHE A 79 2.24 24.51 2.48
CA PHE A 79 2.02 23.72 3.69
C PHE A 79 0.54 23.59 4.05
N LEU A 80 -0.24 24.67 3.96
CA LEU A 80 -1.68 24.62 4.27
C LEU A 80 -2.43 23.68 3.32
N LEU A 81 -2.06 23.68 2.04
CA LEU A 81 -2.60 22.73 1.06
C LEU A 81 -2.20 21.29 1.40
N LEU A 82 -0.93 21.07 1.77
CA LEU A 82 -0.43 19.78 2.23
C LEU A 82 -1.23 19.28 3.44
N LYS A 83 -1.41 20.14 4.45
CA LYS A 83 -2.15 19.86 5.68
C LYS A 83 -3.59 19.47 5.38
N ASN A 84 -4.31 20.25 4.57
CA ASN A 84 -5.69 19.97 4.18
C ASN A 84 -5.85 18.58 3.54
N ARG A 85 -4.94 18.20 2.64
CA ARG A 85 -4.96 16.87 2.01
C ARG A 85 -4.78 15.74 3.01
N PHE A 86 -3.91 15.91 4.00
CA PHE A 86 -3.74 14.92 5.07
C PHE A 86 -4.93 14.86 6.02
N GLU A 87 -5.54 16.00 6.34
CA GLU A 87 -6.80 16.02 7.12
C GLU A 87 -7.90 15.22 6.42
N ILE A 88 -8.04 15.35 5.10
CA ILE A 88 -8.98 14.54 4.31
C ILE A 88 -8.60 13.05 4.40
N LEU A 89 -7.32 12.69 4.19
CA LEU A 89 -6.87 11.29 4.27
C LEU A 89 -7.16 10.65 5.62
N MET A 90 -6.94 11.40 6.71
CA MET A 90 -7.01 10.92 8.09
C MET A 90 -8.42 11.01 8.70
N SER A 91 -9.33 11.79 8.10
CA SER A 91 -10.71 11.96 8.59
C SER A 91 -11.43 10.63 8.80
N ASP A 92 -12.46 10.60 9.64
CA ASP A 92 -13.29 9.40 9.83
C ASP A 92 -14.35 9.21 8.73
N SER A 93 -14.35 10.07 7.71
CA SER A 93 -15.30 10.02 6.61
C SER A 93 -15.21 8.70 5.81
N PRO A 94 -16.32 8.26 5.19
CA PRO A 94 -16.31 7.14 4.26
C PRO A 94 -15.22 7.23 3.19
N LEU A 95 -14.74 6.08 2.74
CA LEU A 95 -13.69 6.00 1.71
C LEU A 95 -14.05 6.73 0.41
N THR A 96 -15.31 6.62 -0.03
CA THR A 96 -15.83 7.30 -1.22
C THR A 96 -15.73 8.81 -1.10
N ASP A 97 -16.13 9.36 0.05
CA ASP A 97 -16.14 10.80 0.28
C ASP A 97 -14.71 11.36 0.24
N LYS A 98 -13.75 10.63 0.81
CA LYS A 98 -12.32 10.99 0.73
C LYS A 98 -11.82 10.97 -0.71
N LEU A 99 -12.21 9.96 -1.50
CA LEU A 99 -11.82 9.86 -2.89
C LEU A 99 -12.42 10.99 -3.72
N ASP A 100 -13.69 11.33 -3.53
CA ASP A 100 -14.35 12.44 -4.24
C ASP A 100 -13.68 13.78 -3.96
N LEU A 101 -13.29 14.03 -2.71
CA LEU A 101 -12.59 15.27 -2.32
C LEU A 101 -11.19 15.36 -2.95
N LEU A 102 -10.44 14.24 -2.98
CA LEU A 102 -9.05 14.23 -3.43
C LEU A 102 -8.91 14.09 -4.94
N ILE A 103 -9.79 13.38 -5.63
CA ILE A 103 -9.58 13.03 -7.04
C ILE A 103 -9.56 14.25 -7.96
N ALA A 104 -10.30 15.29 -7.62
CA ALA A 104 -10.33 16.54 -8.37
C ALA A 104 -9.17 17.50 -7.98
N ASN A 105 -8.60 17.36 -6.78
CA ASN A 105 -7.83 18.43 -6.14
C ASN A 105 -6.43 18.00 -5.66
N ALA A 106 -6.08 16.72 -5.79
CA ALA A 106 -4.84 16.16 -5.27
C ALA A 106 -4.11 15.30 -6.31
N PRO A 107 -2.75 15.30 -6.28
CA PRO A 107 -1.96 14.36 -7.05
C PRO A 107 -2.33 12.89 -6.78
N LEU A 108 -2.17 12.04 -7.80
CA LEU A 108 -2.51 10.60 -7.75
C LEU A 108 -1.95 9.85 -6.54
N LYS A 109 -0.77 10.24 -6.05
CA LYS A 109 -0.11 9.60 -4.90
C LYS A 109 -0.91 9.70 -3.58
N TYR A 110 -1.82 10.66 -3.43
CA TYR A 110 -2.74 10.70 -2.28
C TYR A 110 -3.85 9.66 -2.40
N LEU A 111 -4.20 9.27 -3.62
CA LEU A 111 -5.22 8.25 -3.86
C LEU A 111 -4.67 6.84 -3.64
N ILE A 112 -3.37 6.61 -3.83
CA ILE A 112 -2.75 5.27 -3.69
C ILE A 112 -2.98 4.65 -2.30
N PRO A 113 -2.72 5.34 -1.17
CA PRO A 113 -3.01 4.78 0.15
C PRO A 113 -4.50 4.45 0.36
N LEU A 114 -5.40 5.31 -0.15
CA LEU A 114 -6.84 5.09 -0.06
C LEU A 114 -7.29 3.87 -0.86
N LEU A 115 -6.82 3.75 -2.10
CA LEU A 115 -7.10 2.58 -2.93
C LEU A 115 -6.57 1.31 -2.27
N LYS A 116 -5.31 1.30 -1.83
CA LYS A 116 -4.73 0.14 -1.12
C LYS A 116 -5.49 -0.21 0.16
N LYS A 117 -6.01 0.77 0.90
CA LYS A 117 -6.89 0.54 2.06
C LYS A 117 -8.26 -0.02 1.64
N GLY A 118 -8.77 0.40 0.49
CA GLY A 118 -10.02 -0.05 -0.09
C GLY A 118 -9.96 -1.39 -0.82
N LEU A 119 -8.77 -1.97 -1.05
CA LEU A 119 -8.60 -3.32 -1.61
C LEU A 119 -8.95 -4.41 -0.58
N THR A 120 -10.18 -4.37 -0.10
CA THR A 120 -10.82 -5.37 0.77
C THR A 120 -12.09 -5.85 0.10
N ILE A 121 -12.58 -7.03 0.50
CA ILE A 121 -13.80 -7.64 -0.05
C ILE A 121 -14.99 -6.68 0.05
N LYS A 122 -15.09 -5.93 1.15
CA LYS A 122 -16.20 -5.02 1.43
C LYS A 122 -16.11 -3.70 0.65
N GLU A 123 -14.92 -3.14 0.51
CA GLU A 123 -14.74 -1.78 0.00
C GLU A 123 -14.40 -1.74 -1.50
N ALA A 124 -13.79 -2.78 -2.06
CA ALA A 124 -13.35 -2.80 -3.45
C ALA A 124 -14.47 -2.52 -4.47
N PRO A 125 -15.71 -3.04 -4.33
CA PRO A 125 -16.78 -2.70 -5.27
C PRO A 125 -17.06 -1.18 -5.35
N LYS A 126 -16.86 -0.45 -4.25
CA LYS A 126 -17.06 1.01 -4.20
C LYS A 126 -15.96 1.80 -4.89
N LEU A 127 -14.80 1.17 -5.16
CA LEU A 127 -13.68 1.81 -5.84
C LEU A 127 -13.86 1.90 -7.36
N ILE A 128 -14.72 1.06 -7.95
CA ILE A 128 -14.90 0.95 -9.40
C ILE A 128 -15.15 2.31 -10.08
N PRO A 129 -16.05 3.18 -9.58
CA PRO A 129 -16.32 4.49 -10.22
C PRO A 129 -15.11 5.43 -10.27
N TYR A 130 -14.05 5.13 -9.51
CA TYR A 130 -12.84 5.95 -9.44
C TYR A 130 -11.70 5.41 -10.31
N LEU A 131 -11.76 4.15 -10.73
CA LEU A 131 -10.65 3.51 -11.46
C LEU A 131 -10.33 4.18 -12.81
N ASP A 132 -11.33 4.78 -13.46
CA ASP A 132 -11.16 5.46 -14.74
C ASP A 132 -10.98 6.98 -14.60
N LYS A 133 -11.18 7.51 -13.39
CA LYS A 133 -10.96 8.92 -13.08
C LYS A 133 -9.48 9.25 -12.83
N GLY A 134 -8.60 8.26 -12.78
CA GLY A 134 -7.16 8.44 -12.60
C GLY A 134 -6.35 7.44 -13.43
N ASP A 135 -5.09 7.78 -13.69
CA ASP A 135 -4.13 6.91 -14.38
C ASP A 135 -3.55 5.86 -13.41
N PHE A 136 -4.44 5.00 -12.90
CA PHE A 136 -4.06 3.92 -12.01
C PHE A 136 -3.51 2.74 -12.81
N ARG A 137 -2.44 2.13 -12.29
CA ARG A 137 -1.88 0.90 -12.86
C ARG A 137 -2.94 -0.19 -12.95
N ASN A 138 -2.92 -0.94 -14.05
CA ASN A 138 -3.83 -2.05 -14.31
C ASN A 138 -3.90 -3.05 -13.16
N CYS A 139 -2.80 -3.31 -12.45
CA CYS A 139 -2.80 -4.22 -11.30
C CYS A 139 -3.81 -3.82 -10.21
N ILE A 140 -3.99 -2.52 -9.92
CA ILE A 140 -4.99 -2.06 -8.95
C ILE A 140 -6.40 -2.27 -9.51
N LYS A 141 -6.61 -1.99 -10.80
CA LYS A 141 -7.90 -2.16 -11.46
C LYS A 141 -8.33 -3.63 -11.49
N ILE A 142 -7.43 -4.52 -11.94
CA ILE A 142 -7.64 -5.97 -11.98
C ILE A 142 -7.96 -6.50 -10.58
N TRP A 143 -7.16 -6.14 -9.57
CA TRP A 143 -7.42 -6.55 -8.18
C TRP A 143 -8.81 -6.12 -7.72
N THR A 144 -9.17 -4.86 -7.96
CA THR A 144 -10.48 -4.30 -7.60
C THR A 144 -11.61 -5.07 -8.28
N PHE A 145 -11.49 -5.37 -9.58
CA PHE A 145 -12.48 -6.14 -10.32
C PHE A 145 -12.63 -7.58 -9.81
N LEU A 146 -11.52 -8.25 -9.48
CA LEU A 146 -11.56 -9.59 -8.90
C LEU A 146 -12.27 -9.61 -7.54
N LEU A 147 -11.98 -8.67 -6.64
CA LEU A 147 -12.70 -8.54 -5.36
C LEU A 147 -14.19 -8.18 -5.54
N ALA A 148 -14.54 -7.53 -6.64
CA ALA A 148 -15.92 -7.20 -6.98
C ALA A 148 -16.64 -8.32 -7.77
N GLY A 149 -15.99 -9.45 -8.02
CA GLY A 149 -16.53 -10.55 -8.84
C GLY A 149 -16.70 -10.21 -10.32
N LYS A 150 -16.08 -9.13 -10.80
CA LYS A 150 -16.14 -8.64 -12.19
C LYS A 150 -15.05 -9.29 -13.05
N ASN A 151 -15.16 -10.61 -13.21
CA ASN A 151 -14.13 -11.42 -13.88
C ASN A 151 -13.92 -11.03 -15.36
N GLY A 152 -14.96 -10.58 -16.06
CA GLY A 152 -14.86 -10.20 -17.47
C GLY A 152 -14.03 -8.93 -17.69
N GLU A 153 -14.14 -7.95 -16.79
CA GLU A 153 -13.36 -6.71 -16.79
C GLU A 153 -11.92 -6.97 -16.34
N ALA A 154 -11.73 -7.83 -15.32
CA ALA A 154 -10.39 -8.27 -14.91
C ALA A 154 -9.66 -8.97 -16.07
N HIS A 155 -10.34 -9.88 -16.78
CA HIS A 155 -9.75 -10.60 -17.91
C HIS A 155 -9.30 -9.67 -19.04
N ARG A 156 -10.13 -8.70 -19.44
CA ARG A 156 -9.79 -7.74 -20.49
C ARG A 156 -8.51 -6.95 -20.18
N LEU A 157 -8.31 -6.56 -18.92
CA LEU A 157 -7.08 -5.86 -18.52
C LEU A 157 -5.89 -6.80 -18.45
N LEU A 158 -6.09 -8.02 -17.99
CA LEU A 158 -5.07 -9.06 -17.94
C LEU A 158 -4.51 -9.36 -19.35
N GLU A 159 -5.36 -9.40 -20.38
CA GLU A 159 -4.92 -9.59 -21.78
C GLU A 159 -3.94 -8.53 -22.30
N LEU A 160 -3.87 -7.36 -21.66
CA LEU A 160 -2.95 -6.28 -22.02
C LEU A 160 -1.57 -6.41 -21.35
N GLU A 161 -1.40 -7.34 -20.41
CA GLU A 161 -0.20 -7.48 -19.60
C GLU A 161 0.80 -8.48 -20.21
N ASP A 162 2.09 -8.28 -19.91
CA ASP A 162 3.14 -9.21 -20.31
C ASP A 162 3.20 -10.44 -19.38
N TRP A 163 2.90 -11.60 -19.96
CA TRP A 163 2.87 -12.90 -19.27
C TRP A 163 4.23 -13.54 -19.08
N SER A 164 5.25 -13.10 -19.82
CA SER A 164 6.57 -13.71 -19.75
C SER A 164 7.27 -13.39 -18.42
N ASN A 165 6.87 -12.30 -17.77
CA ASN A 165 7.47 -11.85 -16.52
C ASN A 165 6.68 -12.34 -15.29
N THR A 166 7.07 -13.50 -14.77
CA THR A 166 6.49 -14.06 -13.54
C THR A 166 6.69 -13.17 -12.30
N SER A 167 7.65 -12.24 -12.33
CA SER A 167 7.85 -11.25 -11.25
C SER A 167 6.90 -10.05 -11.36
N HIS A 168 6.07 -9.95 -12.40
CA HIS A 168 5.14 -8.84 -12.55
C HIS A 168 3.89 -9.05 -11.67
N PRO A 169 3.31 -8.00 -11.05
CA PRO A 169 2.08 -8.13 -10.25
C PRO A 169 0.88 -8.75 -10.97
N SER A 170 0.80 -8.62 -12.30
CA SER A 170 -0.27 -9.24 -13.10
C SER A 170 -0.23 -10.76 -13.08
N HIS A 171 0.96 -11.39 -12.93
CA HIS A 171 1.10 -12.84 -12.89
C HIS A 171 0.37 -13.45 -11.68
N MET A 172 0.49 -12.81 -10.52
CA MET A 172 -0.25 -13.20 -9.33
C MET A 172 -1.77 -13.03 -9.50
N LEU A 173 -2.18 -11.90 -10.08
CA LEU A 173 -3.58 -11.60 -10.33
C LEU A 173 -4.21 -12.57 -11.35
N GLN A 174 -3.43 -13.06 -12.31
CA GLN A 174 -3.86 -14.11 -13.23
C GLN A 174 -4.13 -15.43 -12.52
N GLY A 175 -3.27 -15.83 -11.58
CA GLY A 175 -3.55 -17.00 -10.74
C GLY A 175 -4.85 -16.84 -9.93
N CYS A 176 -5.10 -15.65 -9.38
CA CYS A 176 -6.37 -15.32 -8.71
C CYS A 176 -7.57 -15.33 -9.68
N TYR A 177 -7.40 -14.88 -10.92
CA TYR A 177 -8.44 -14.96 -11.96
C TYR A 177 -8.74 -16.42 -12.35
N LEU A 178 -7.72 -17.25 -12.50
CA LEU A 178 -7.87 -18.69 -12.75
C LEU A 178 -8.58 -19.38 -11.59
N ALA A 179 -8.24 -19.01 -10.35
CA ALA A 179 -8.96 -19.49 -9.17
C ALA A 179 -10.47 -19.15 -9.24
N ALA A 180 -10.81 -17.93 -9.68
CA ALA A 180 -12.20 -17.49 -9.79
C ALA A 180 -12.99 -18.16 -10.91
N THR A 181 -12.34 -18.51 -12.02
CA THR A 181 -13.00 -18.97 -13.26
C THR A 181 -12.88 -20.46 -13.53
N ARG A 182 -11.77 -21.07 -13.10
CA ARG A 182 -11.41 -22.48 -13.37
C ARG A 182 -11.13 -23.29 -12.09
N GLY A 183 -11.13 -22.63 -10.93
CA GLY A 183 -10.97 -23.28 -9.63
C GLY A 183 -9.51 -23.42 -9.17
N GLU A 184 -9.34 -24.08 -8.03
CA GLU A 184 -8.08 -24.16 -7.29
C GLU A 184 -6.96 -24.84 -8.07
N GLN A 185 -7.25 -25.96 -8.74
CA GLN A 185 -6.25 -26.72 -9.48
C GLN A 185 -5.58 -25.89 -10.60
N ALA A 186 -6.37 -25.18 -11.40
CA ALA A 186 -5.84 -24.34 -12.47
C ALA A 186 -4.97 -23.18 -11.96
N ALA A 187 -5.30 -22.64 -10.78
CA ALA A 187 -4.49 -21.62 -10.15
C ALA A 187 -3.17 -22.18 -9.59
N LEU A 188 -3.20 -23.39 -9.02
CA LEU A 188 -1.99 -24.06 -8.54
C LEU A 188 -1.02 -24.38 -9.68
N GLU A 189 -1.51 -24.95 -10.79
CA GLU A 189 -0.73 -25.20 -12.01
C GLU A 189 -0.08 -23.91 -12.54
N HIS A 190 -0.79 -22.78 -12.49
CA HIS A 190 -0.23 -21.47 -12.86
C HIS A 190 0.92 -21.03 -11.94
N PHE A 191 0.84 -21.33 -10.64
CA PHE A 191 1.87 -20.97 -9.67
C PHE A 191 3.06 -21.93 -9.65
N GLU A 192 2.94 -23.14 -10.22
CA GLU A 192 4.05 -24.07 -10.44
C GLU A 192 5.18 -23.47 -11.29
N SER A 193 4.90 -22.42 -12.07
CA SER A 193 5.92 -21.72 -12.86
C SER A 193 6.95 -20.93 -12.04
N PHE A 194 6.75 -20.77 -10.72
CA PHE A 194 7.68 -20.02 -9.88
C PHE A 194 8.93 -20.83 -9.54
N ILE A 195 10.08 -20.21 -9.74
CA ILE A 195 11.38 -20.76 -9.34
C ILE A 195 11.50 -20.60 -7.83
N GLU A 196 11.78 -21.69 -7.12
CA GLU A 196 12.01 -21.69 -5.68
C GLU A 196 13.15 -20.73 -5.30
N THR A 197 12.93 -19.90 -4.28
CA THR A 197 13.92 -18.97 -3.74
C THR A 197 13.69 -18.80 -2.24
N PRO A 198 14.76 -18.66 -1.43
CA PRO A 198 14.62 -18.40 0.01
C PRO A 198 13.99 -17.04 0.32
N PHE A 199 14.09 -16.08 -0.61
CA PHE A 199 13.57 -14.72 -0.45
C PHE A 199 12.70 -14.35 -1.65
N PRO A 200 11.44 -14.82 -1.68
CA PRO A 200 10.53 -14.53 -2.77
C PRO A 200 10.21 -13.05 -2.88
N LYS A 201 10.06 -12.55 -4.11
CA LYS A 201 9.67 -11.16 -4.37
C LYS A 201 8.20 -10.96 -3.99
N THR A 202 7.83 -9.72 -3.69
CA THR A 202 6.45 -9.32 -3.36
C THR A 202 5.37 -9.97 -4.24
N PRO A 203 5.51 -9.97 -5.59
CA PRO A 203 4.44 -10.48 -6.45
C PRO A 203 4.34 -12.01 -6.43
N THR A 204 5.37 -12.71 -5.99
CA THR A 204 5.41 -14.18 -6.02
C THR A 204 5.03 -14.82 -4.67
N LEU A 205 4.87 -14.02 -3.61
CA LEU A 205 4.60 -14.50 -2.25
C LEU A 205 3.45 -15.50 -2.17
N LEU A 206 2.32 -15.22 -2.83
CA LEU A 206 1.18 -16.14 -2.89
C LEU A 206 1.55 -17.51 -3.45
N GLY A 207 2.25 -17.55 -4.59
CA GLY A 207 2.60 -18.83 -5.21
C GLY A 207 3.57 -19.63 -4.35
N HIS A 208 4.60 -18.99 -3.80
CA HIS A 208 5.51 -19.65 -2.86
C HIS A 208 4.77 -20.16 -1.61
N PHE A 209 3.77 -19.42 -1.13
CA PHE A 209 2.95 -19.87 0.00
C PHE A 209 2.11 -21.10 -0.36
N LEU A 210 1.46 -21.10 -1.52
CA LEU A 210 0.62 -22.20 -1.99
C LEU A 210 1.42 -23.46 -2.32
N GLN A 211 2.66 -23.31 -2.77
CA GLN A 211 3.60 -24.40 -3.00
C GLN A 211 4.24 -24.96 -1.72
N GLY A 212 4.05 -24.29 -0.57
CA GLY A 212 4.68 -24.68 0.70
C GLY A 212 6.15 -24.25 0.85
N ASN A 213 6.66 -23.40 -0.06
CA ASN A 213 8.01 -22.84 0.01
C ASN A 213 8.15 -21.81 1.14
N ILE A 214 7.05 -21.12 1.48
CA ILE A 214 6.94 -20.24 2.65
C ILE A 214 5.64 -20.57 3.40
N ASP A 215 5.62 -20.36 4.71
CA ASP A 215 4.42 -20.53 5.53
C ASP A 215 4.42 -19.54 6.70
N LEU A 216 3.32 -19.45 7.46
CA LEU A 216 3.15 -18.46 8.54
C LEU A 216 4.01 -18.74 9.80
N LYS A 217 4.64 -19.90 9.89
CA LYS A 217 5.50 -20.38 10.98
C LYS A 217 6.97 -20.47 10.56
N SER A 218 7.26 -20.34 9.27
CA SER A 218 8.59 -20.48 8.69
C SER A 218 9.56 -19.40 9.19
N THR A 219 10.86 -19.65 9.00
CA THR A 219 11.91 -18.67 9.26
C THR A 219 11.72 -17.43 8.39
N TRP A 220 11.36 -17.61 7.11
CA TRP A 220 11.03 -16.50 6.22
C TRP A 220 9.99 -15.58 6.83
N PHE A 221 8.88 -16.10 7.35
CA PHE A 221 7.83 -15.26 7.91
C PHE A 221 8.29 -14.47 9.14
N LYS A 222 9.18 -15.05 9.97
CA LYS A 222 9.74 -14.34 11.13
C LYS A 222 10.62 -13.17 10.69
N GLU A 223 11.42 -13.37 9.64
CA GLU A 223 12.39 -12.40 9.13
C GLU A 223 11.81 -11.41 8.11
N ALA A 224 10.65 -11.73 7.52
CA ALA A 224 9.99 -10.92 6.51
C ALA A 224 9.69 -9.51 7.01
N PHE A 225 9.91 -8.53 6.14
CA PHE A 225 9.56 -7.15 6.37
C PHE A 225 8.06 -7.00 6.63
N PHE A 226 7.70 -5.94 7.35
CA PHE A 226 6.30 -5.63 7.64
C PHE A 226 5.43 -5.63 6.37
N TRP A 227 5.89 -4.97 5.31
CA TRP A 227 5.13 -4.85 4.07
C TRP A 227 4.96 -6.20 3.35
N GLU A 228 5.91 -7.14 3.47
CA GLU A 228 5.83 -8.48 2.87
C GLU A 228 4.72 -9.29 3.53
N LYS A 229 4.63 -9.22 4.86
CA LYS A 229 3.56 -9.86 5.63
C LYS A 229 2.19 -9.31 5.25
N ILE A 230 2.08 -7.98 5.22
CA ILE A 230 0.88 -7.25 4.81
C ILE A 230 0.44 -7.67 3.40
N GLU A 231 1.39 -7.72 2.46
CA GLU A 231 1.08 -8.05 1.08
C GLU A 231 0.72 -9.53 0.89
N LEU A 232 1.41 -10.46 1.58
CA LEU A 232 1.03 -11.87 1.60
C LEU A 232 -0.41 -12.05 2.08
N TYR A 233 -0.80 -11.38 3.17
CA TYR A 233 -2.18 -11.45 3.68
C TYR A 233 -3.20 -10.90 2.69
N ARG A 234 -2.90 -9.80 2.01
CA ARG A 234 -3.77 -9.27 0.94
C ARG A 234 -3.94 -10.26 -0.21
N GLN A 235 -2.84 -10.84 -0.68
CA GLN A 235 -2.88 -11.81 -1.79
C GLN A 235 -3.66 -13.07 -1.40
N LEU A 236 -3.49 -13.57 -0.17
CA LEU A 236 -4.25 -14.72 0.35
C LEU A 236 -5.74 -14.40 0.49
N ALA A 237 -6.08 -13.21 0.99
CA ALA A 237 -7.47 -12.76 1.07
C ALA A 237 -8.13 -12.73 -0.31
N LEU A 238 -7.45 -12.13 -1.31
CA LEU A 238 -7.92 -12.12 -2.70
C LEU A 238 -8.09 -13.54 -3.26
N TYR A 239 -7.07 -14.39 -3.12
CA TYR A 239 -7.07 -15.76 -3.64
C TYR A 239 -8.25 -16.58 -3.09
N TYR A 240 -8.43 -16.57 -1.77
CA TYR A 240 -9.53 -17.30 -1.13
C TYR A 240 -10.90 -16.67 -1.40
N HIS A 241 -10.98 -15.35 -1.64
CA HIS A 241 -12.18 -14.72 -2.15
C HIS A 241 -12.53 -15.25 -3.55
N CYS A 242 -11.57 -15.29 -4.47
CA CYS A 242 -11.74 -15.84 -5.82
C CYS A 242 -12.21 -17.30 -5.80
N LEU A 243 -11.68 -18.12 -4.87
CA LEU A 243 -12.12 -19.51 -4.67
C LEU A 243 -13.51 -19.66 -4.02
N LYS A 244 -14.22 -18.57 -3.74
CA LYS A 244 -15.50 -18.58 -3.01
C LYS A 244 -15.37 -19.25 -1.63
N LYS A 245 -14.22 -19.05 -0.95
CA LYS A 245 -13.93 -19.51 0.42
C LYS A 245 -13.94 -18.31 1.39
N PRO A 246 -15.10 -17.68 1.66
CA PRO A 246 -15.19 -16.38 2.33
C PRO A 246 -14.67 -16.39 3.78
N ARG A 247 -14.81 -17.50 4.50
CA ARG A 247 -14.29 -17.63 5.88
C ARG A 247 -12.76 -17.49 5.92
N LYS A 248 -12.06 -18.15 5.00
CA LYS A 248 -10.59 -18.05 4.90
C LYS A 248 -10.17 -16.65 4.44
N ALA A 249 -10.88 -16.07 3.47
CA ALA A 249 -10.58 -14.74 2.99
C ALA A 249 -10.69 -13.69 4.13
N ALA A 250 -11.76 -13.74 4.91
CA ALA A 250 -11.97 -12.88 6.08
C ALA A 250 -10.94 -13.12 7.21
N GLU A 251 -10.47 -14.36 7.38
CA GLU A 251 -9.40 -14.67 8.33
C GLU A 251 -8.11 -13.90 7.98
N TYR A 252 -7.71 -13.89 6.71
CA TYR A 252 -6.52 -13.16 6.28
C TYR A 252 -6.70 -11.63 6.32
N GLU A 253 -7.89 -11.11 6.03
CA GLU A 253 -8.19 -9.68 6.28
C GLU A 253 -8.05 -9.31 7.76
N LYS A 254 -8.51 -10.18 8.67
CA LYS A 254 -8.32 -9.98 10.12
C LYS A 254 -6.84 -10.05 10.53
N MET A 255 -6.05 -10.94 9.93
CA MET A 255 -4.61 -11.01 10.16
C MET A 255 -3.90 -9.73 9.71
N LEU A 256 -4.30 -9.18 8.55
CA LEU A 256 -3.84 -7.89 8.04
C LEU A 256 -4.11 -6.76 9.04
N GLU A 257 -5.34 -6.65 9.55
CA GLU A 257 -5.72 -5.65 10.56
C GLU A 257 -4.91 -5.80 11.86
N LYS A 258 -4.72 -7.03 12.31
CA LYS A 258 -3.92 -7.34 13.50
C LYS A 258 -2.47 -6.92 13.32
N GLU A 259 -1.90 -7.09 12.12
CA GLU A 259 -0.52 -6.72 11.86
C GLU A 259 -0.31 -5.20 11.91
N PHE A 260 -1.23 -4.42 11.33
CA PHE A 260 -1.25 -2.95 11.51
C PHE A 260 -1.47 -2.53 12.96
N SER A 261 -2.25 -3.28 13.73
CA SER A 261 -2.52 -2.96 15.14
C SER A 261 -1.30 -3.19 16.02
N LYS A 262 -0.53 -4.25 15.76
CA LYS A 262 0.73 -4.55 16.47
C LYS A 262 1.83 -3.56 16.15
N SER A 263 1.84 -2.99 14.95
CA SER A 263 2.88 -2.03 14.55
C SER A 263 2.68 -0.67 15.23
N GLN A 264 1.49 -0.34 15.75
CA GLN A 264 1.23 0.95 16.38
C GLN A 264 2.21 1.25 17.52
N ILE A 265 2.79 2.45 17.51
CA ILE A 265 3.59 2.95 18.63
C ILE A 265 2.62 3.42 19.71
N PRO A 266 2.80 3.03 20.98
CA PRO A 266 2.08 3.65 22.08
C PRO A 266 2.38 5.15 22.09
N LEU A 267 1.37 5.99 21.90
CA LEU A 267 1.53 7.46 21.87
C LEU A 267 2.05 8.02 23.21
N ASN A 268 2.07 7.21 24.26
CA ASN A 268 2.63 7.52 25.58
C ASN A 268 4.14 7.83 25.54
N PHE A 269 4.82 7.62 24.40
CA PHE A 269 6.23 7.95 24.17
C PHE A 269 6.47 9.36 23.60
N ILE A 270 5.43 10.13 23.27
CA ILE A 270 5.53 11.45 22.61
C ILE A 270 5.06 12.58 23.52
#